data_AF-A0A3S1AKX3-F1
#
_entry.id   AF-A0A3S1AKX3-F1
#
_cell.length_a   1.000
_cell.length_b   1.000
_cell.length_c   1.000
_cell.angle_alpha   90.00
_cell.angle_beta   90.00
_cell.angle_gamma   90.00
#
_symmetry.space_group_name_H-M   'P 1'
#
loop_
_entity.id
_entity.type
_entity.pdbx_description
1 polymer ?
#
loop_
_entity_poly.entity_id
_entity_poly.type
_entity_poly.pdbx_seq_one_letter_code
_entity_poly.pdbx_strand_id
1 'polypeptide(L)'
;MEEAQLLHKINQGIDPELRAQYQTLRAKKEAETLTDAEYNTLIQLSNTIEQFGAQRLEALAKLAQLRQVSLSELMETLSVANCKHKRFKLQTSQN
;
A
#
# COMPACT_ATOMS: atom_id res chain seq x y z
N MET A 1 -17.68 0.21 -18.48
CA MET A 1 -16.61 1.04 -19.08
C MET A 1 -15.31 0.76 -18.34
N GLU A 2 -14.20 0.61 -19.06
CA GLU A 2 -12.87 0.24 -18.54
C GLU A 2 -12.33 1.26 -17.52
N GLU A 3 -12.51 2.55 -17.80
CA GLU A 3 -12.09 3.64 -16.91
C GLU A 3 -12.73 3.55 -15.51
N ALA A 4 -14.02 3.24 -15.41
CA ALA A 4 -14.70 3.09 -14.13
C ALA A 4 -14.15 1.91 -13.31
N GLN A 5 -13.74 0.83 -13.97
CA GLN A 5 -13.12 -0.32 -13.31
C GLN A 5 -11.71 0.01 -12.80
N LEU A 6 -10.94 0.77 -13.58
CA LEU A 6 -9.61 1.26 -13.17
C LEU A 6 -9.73 2.20 -11.97
N LEU A 7 -10.66 3.16 -12.02
CA LEU A 7 -10.92 4.06 -10.89
C LEU A 7 -11.35 3.30 -9.63
N HIS A 8 -12.17 2.27 -9.77
CA HIS A 8 -12.54 1.40 -8.64
C HIS A 8 -11.29 0.74 -8.03
N LYS A 9 -10.45 0.10 -8.85
CA LYS A 9 -9.19 -0.53 -8.38
C LYS A 9 -8.22 0.46 -7.74
N ILE A 10 -8.10 1.67 -8.30
CA ILE A 10 -7.19 2.71 -7.79
C ILE A 10 -7.63 3.19 -6.40
N ASN A 11 -8.94 3.31 -6.19
CA ASN A 11 -9.53 3.81 -4.96
C ASN A 11 -9.80 2.71 -3.91
N GLN A 12 -9.63 1.44 -4.29
CA GLN A 12 -9.56 0.37 -3.30
C GLN A 12 -8.33 0.63 -2.42
N GLY A 13 -8.53 0.56 -1.11
CA GLY A 13 -7.46 0.50 -0.12
C GLY A 13 -7.17 -0.94 0.26
N ILE A 14 -6.08 -1.14 0.99
CA ILE A 14 -5.81 -2.42 1.65
C ILE A 14 -6.85 -2.62 2.75
N ASP A 15 -7.34 -3.85 2.88
CA ASP A 15 -8.25 -4.26 3.96
C ASP A 15 -7.74 -3.75 5.32
N PRO A 16 -8.56 -3.00 6.09
CA PRO A 16 -8.19 -2.50 7.41
C PRO A 16 -7.74 -3.58 8.38
N GLU A 17 -8.35 -4.77 8.34
CA GLU A 17 -8.00 -5.90 9.21
C GLU A 17 -6.61 -6.44 8.86
N LEU A 18 -6.35 -6.66 7.57
CA LEU A 18 -5.03 -7.07 7.07
C LEU A 18 -3.95 -6.05 7.47
N ARG A 19 -4.26 -4.77 7.31
CA ARG A 19 -3.38 -3.67 7.70
C ARG A 19 -3.13 -3.63 9.22
N ALA A 20 -4.11 -3.97 10.05
CA ALA A 20 -3.95 -4.04 11.51
C ALA A 20 -3.12 -5.26 11.93
N GLN A 21 -3.35 -6.42 11.30
CA GLN A 21 -2.57 -7.63 11.54
C GLN A 21 -1.09 -7.40 11.19
N TYR A 22 -0.82 -6.82 10.02
CA TYR A 22 0.55 -6.47 9.61
C TYR A 22 1.24 -5.57 10.64
N GLN A 23 0.56 -4.51 11.11
CA GLN A 23 1.13 -3.60 12.10
C GLN A 23 1.43 -4.31 13.43
N THR A 24 0.54 -5.19 13.88
CA THR A 24 0.72 -5.97 15.11
C THR A 24 1.95 -6.87 15.00
N LEU A 25 2.09 -7.62 13.91
CA LEU A 25 3.24 -8.50 13.70
C LEU A 25 4.53 -7.71 13.50
N ARG A 26 4.47 -6.55 12.84
CA ARG A 26 5.63 -5.65 12.70
C ARG A 26 6.09 -5.13 14.06
N ALA A 27 5.18 -4.75 14.95
CA ALA A 27 5.51 -4.33 16.30
C ALA A 27 6.12 -5.46 17.14
N LYS A 28 5.58 -6.69 17.03
CA LYS A 28 6.17 -7.88 17.67
C LYS A 28 7.57 -8.19 17.15
N LYS A 29 7.81 -8.01 15.83
CA LYS A 29 9.14 -8.14 15.21
C LYS A 29 10.11 -7.11 15.80
N GLU A 30 9.70 -5.86 15.91
CA GLU A 30 10.52 -4.78 16.51
C GLU A 30 10.81 -5.02 18.00
N ALA A 31 9.88 -5.68 18.71
CA ALA A 31 10.03 -6.08 20.11
C ALA A 31 10.72 -7.44 20.31
N GLU A 32 11.17 -8.11 19.25
CA GLU A 32 11.80 -9.45 19.30
C GLU A 32 10.94 -10.53 19.97
N THR A 33 9.61 -10.38 19.95
CA THR A 33 8.63 -11.31 20.55
C THR A 33 7.87 -12.14 19.51
N LEU A 34 8.27 -12.03 18.24
CA LEU A 34 7.60 -12.69 17.13
C LEU A 34 7.93 -14.19 17.10
N THR A 35 6.89 -15.03 17.05
CA THR A 35 7.08 -16.48 16.85
C THR A 35 7.38 -16.80 15.39
N ASP A 36 7.91 -18.00 15.11
CA ASP A 36 8.20 -18.44 13.74
C ASP A 36 6.94 -18.49 12.84
N ALA A 37 5.81 -18.91 13.40
CA ALA A 37 4.53 -18.91 12.69
C ALA A 37 4.06 -17.50 12.33
N GLU A 38 4.23 -16.56 13.26
CA GLU A 38 3.95 -15.14 13.04
C GLU A 38 4.93 -14.50 12.07
N TYR A 39 6.20 -14.92 12.05
CA TYR A 39 7.18 -14.47 11.07
C TYR A 39 6.78 -14.86 9.65
N ASN A 40 6.37 -16.12 9.44
CA ASN A 40 5.83 -16.57 8.17
C ASN A 40 4.58 -15.77 7.76
N THR A 41 3.69 -15.51 8.71
CA THR A 41 2.49 -14.69 8.47
C THR A 41 2.85 -13.27 8.05
N LEU A 42 3.85 -12.66 8.71
CA LEU A 42 4.34 -11.32 8.36
C LEU A 42 4.93 -11.26 6.95
N ILE A 43 5.63 -12.30 6.50
CA ILE A 43 6.11 -12.40 5.11
C ILE A 43 4.94 -12.41 4.13
N GLN A 44 3.94 -13.27 4.36
CA GLN A 44 2.78 -13.38 3.47
C GLN A 44 1.99 -12.05 3.39
N LEU A 45 1.80 -11.39 4.52
CA LEU A 45 1.16 -10.07 4.57
C LEU A 45 1.98 -9.02 3.81
N SER A 46 3.31 -9.03 3.94
CA SER A 46 4.19 -8.10 3.20
C SER A 46 4.05 -8.28 1.69
N ASN A 47 4.12 -9.53 1.21
CA ASN A 47 3.95 -9.84 -0.20
C ASN A 47 2.58 -9.40 -0.73
N THR A 48 1.52 -9.59 0.07
CA THR A 48 0.16 -9.17 -0.30
C THR A 48 0.05 -7.64 -0.42
N ILE A 49 0.63 -6.91 0.51
CA ILE A 49 0.65 -5.43 0.50
C ILE A 49 1.43 -4.90 -0.71
N GLU A 50 2.57 -5.51 -1.05
CA GLU A 50 3.38 -5.14 -2.21
C GLU A 50 2.63 -5.43 -3.52
N GLN A 51 2.01 -6.59 -3.64
CA GLN A 51 1.21 -6.96 -4.81
C GLN A 51 0.04 -5.98 -5.02
N PHE A 52 -0.64 -5.59 -3.93
CA PHE A 52 -1.69 -4.58 -3.99
C PHE A 52 -1.16 -3.24 -4.50
N GLY A 53 0.01 -2.81 -4.00
CA GLY A 53 0.68 -1.61 -4.48
C GLY A 53 1.01 -1.65 -5.97
N ALA A 54 1.53 -2.78 -6.45
CA ALA A 54 1.87 -3.00 -7.86
C ALA A 54 0.62 -2.96 -8.75
N GLN A 55 -0.45 -3.65 -8.37
CA GLN A 55 -1.73 -3.65 -9.11
C GLN A 55 -2.35 -2.26 -9.19
N ARG A 56 -2.28 -1.48 -8.10
CA ARG A 56 -2.75 -0.10 -8.08
C ARG A 56 -1.92 0.80 -8.98
N LEU A 57 -0.59 0.64 -8.99
CA LEU A 57 0.30 1.38 -9.89
C LEU A 57 0.03 1.03 -11.36
N GLU A 58 -0.19 -0.25 -11.68
CA GLU A 58 -0.56 -0.69 -13.02
C GLU A 58 -1.90 -0.07 -13.46
N ALA A 59 -2.89 -0.02 -12.57
CA ALA A 59 -4.18 0.60 -12.86
C ALA A 59 -4.06 2.12 -13.11
N LEU A 60 -3.24 2.82 -12.31
CA LEU A 60 -2.93 4.24 -12.53
C LEU A 60 -2.25 4.46 -13.89
N ALA A 61 -1.27 3.63 -14.25
CA ALA A 61 -0.57 3.73 -15.54
C ALA A 61 -1.53 3.53 -16.73
N LYS A 62 -2.42 2.54 -16.65
CA LYS A 62 -3.46 2.32 -17.67
C LYS A 62 -4.42 3.50 -17.78
N LEU A 63 -4.87 4.05 -16.66
CA LEU A 63 -5.75 5.21 -16.67
C LEU A 63 -5.07 6.46 -17.26
N ALA A 64 -3.78 6.65 -17.00
CA ALA A 64 -3.00 7.75 -17.56
C ALA A 64 -2.91 7.64 -19.09
N GLN A 65 -2.67 6.42 -19.59
CA GLN A 65 -2.69 6.13 -21.03
C GLN A 65 -4.05 6.42 -21.66
N LEU A 66 -5.16 5.97 -21.05
CA LEU A 66 -6.51 6.23 -21.56
C LEU A 66 -6.85 7.72 -21.63
N ARG A 67 -6.38 8.50 -20.64
CA ARG A 67 -6.59 9.95 -20.56
C ARG A 67 -5.55 10.76 -21.33
N GLN A 68 -4.53 10.12 -21.90
CA GLN A 68 -3.41 10.75 -22.61
C GLN A 68 -2.68 11.83 -21.77
N VAL A 69 -2.56 11.58 -20.47
CA VAL A 69 -1.81 12.44 -19.53
C VAL A 69 -0.65 11.64 -18.96
N SER A 70 0.35 12.32 -18.42
CA SER A 70 1.39 11.64 -17.66
C SER A 70 0.81 11.02 -16.38
N LEU A 71 1.48 9.97 -15.88
CA LEU A 71 1.13 9.36 -14.59
C LEU A 71 1.15 10.38 -13.44
N SER A 72 2.13 11.28 -13.45
CA SER A 72 2.27 12.34 -12.44
C SER A 72 1.08 13.31 -12.47
N GLU A 73 0.72 13.84 -13.65
CA GLU A 73 -0.45 14.72 -13.82
C GLU A 73 -1.75 14.02 -13.41
N LEU A 74 -1.89 12.73 -13.73
CA LEU A 74 -3.05 11.95 -13.30
C LEU A 74 -3.14 11.85 -11.78
N MET A 75 -2.02 11.52 -11.12
CA MET A 75 -1.98 11.38 -9.67
C MET A 75 -2.29 12.69 -8.94
N GLU A 76 -1.83 13.82 -9.48
CA GLU A 76 -2.18 15.16 -9.00
C GLU A 76 -3.68 15.44 -9.19
N THR A 77 -4.21 15.18 -10.38
CA THR A 77 -5.61 15.44 -10.74
C THR A 77 -6.60 14.64 -9.88
N LEU A 78 -6.31 13.36 -9.67
CA LEU A 78 -7.18 12.48 -8.90
C LEU A 78 -7.11 12.76 -7.39
N SER A 79 -6.33 13.77 -6.95
CA SER A 79 -6.04 13.98 -5.53
C SER A 79 -5.62 12.68 -4.84
N VAL A 80 -4.98 11.74 -5.57
CA VAL A 80 -4.34 10.56 -4.98
C VAL A 80 -3.02 10.95 -4.30
N ALA A 81 -3.00 12.17 -3.74
CA ALA A 81 -2.17 12.64 -2.67
C ALA A 81 -2.26 11.77 -1.39
N ASN A 82 -2.80 10.55 -1.47
CA ASN A 82 -2.50 9.47 -0.53
C ASN A 82 -1.24 8.68 -0.96
N CYS A 83 -0.21 9.40 -1.38
CA CYS A 83 1.18 8.99 -1.21
C CYS A 83 2.03 10.08 -0.54
N LYS A 84 1.43 11.04 0.19
CA LYS A 84 2.14 11.56 1.37
C LYS A 84 2.18 10.43 2.38
N HIS A 85 3.14 9.52 2.21
CA HIS A 85 3.72 8.79 3.32
C HIS A 85 4.39 9.82 4.24
N LYS A 86 3.58 10.65 4.92
CA LYS A 86 3.99 11.22 6.19
C LYS A 86 4.05 10.03 7.14
N ARG A 87 5.27 9.49 7.22
CA ARG A 87 5.83 8.72 8.33
C ARG A 87 5.41 7.24 8.42
N PHE A 88 6.19 6.38 7.78
CA PHE A 88 6.90 5.38 8.58
C PHE A 88 8.20 6.04 9.08
N LYS A 89 8.07 6.95 10.06
CA LYS A 89 9.21 7.21 10.93
C LYS A 89 9.34 5.92 11.73
N LEU A 90 10.35 5.13 11.41
CA LEU A 90 10.96 4.29 12.44
C LEU A 90 11.15 5.20 13.65
N GLN A 91 10.53 4.82 14.77
CA GLN A 91 10.94 5.30 16.07
C GLN A 91 12.36 4.76 16.29
N THR A 92 13.36 5.39 15.69
CA THR A 92 14.75 5.21 16.10
C THR A 92 14.99 6.14 17.28
N SER A 93 15.17 5.51 18.44
CA SER A 93 16.16 5.88 19.46
C SER A 93 15.97 7.15 20.28
N GLN A 94 15.90 6.89 21.59
CA GLN A 94 16.63 7.57 22.68
C GLN A 94 16.12 8.94 23.14
N ASN A 95 15.33 8.93 24.21
CA ASN A 95 15.83 9.24 25.56
C ASN A 95 14.86 8.71 26.62
#